data_AF-A0AAQ0U998-F1
#
_entry.id   AF-A0AAQ0U998-F1
#
_cell.length_a   1.000
_cell.length_b   1.000
_cell.length_c   1.000
_cell.angle_alpha   90.00
_cell.angle_beta   90.00
_cell.angle_gamma   90.00
#
_symmetry.space_group_name_H-M   'P 1'
#
loop_
_entity.id
_entity.type
_entity.pdbx_description
1 polymer ?
#
loop_
_entity_poly.entity_id
_entity_poly.type
_entity_poly.pdbx_seq_one_letter_code
_entity_poly.pdbx_strand_id
1 'polypeptide(L)'
;MRTELVNGDSYDHEGWGARAGTVERYEYLCPCGDGAIIEEHDNIPGHREHDKYISCDKCGAEWRFVDGRSIRDWALEPVSAAI
;
A
#
# COMPACT_ATOMS: atom_id res chain seq x y z
N MET A 1 8.54 1.44 -10.99
CA MET A 1 9.21 2.38 -10.07
C MET A 1 8.67 2.19 -8.66
N ARG A 2 9.52 2.32 -7.63
CA ARG A 2 9.07 2.42 -6.23
C ARG A 2 9.29 3.85 -5.77
N THR A 3 8.34 4.41 -5.03
CA THR A 3 8.42 5.78 -4.53
C THR A 3 9.00 5.83 -3.12
N GLU A 4 9.33 7.03 -2.66
CA GLU A 4 9.93 7.26 -1.35
C GLU A 4 8.90 7.05 -0.23
N LEU A 5 9.32 6.36 0.83
CA LEU A 5 8.54 6.20 2.05
C LEU A 5 8.52 7.53 2.82
N VAL A 6 7.33 8.07 3.07
CA VAL A 6 7.16 9.34 3.81
C VAL A 6 6.68 9.12 5.24
N ASN A 7 5.92 8.06 5.48
CA ASN A 7 5.46 7.71 6.82
C ASN A 7 5.31 6.19 6.97
N GLY A 8 5.54 5.68 8.16
CA GLY A 8 5.34 4.28 8.49
C GLY A 8 4.93 4.17 9.93
N ASP A 9 3.73 3.66 10.15
CA ASP A 9 3.16 3.43 11.46
C ASP A 9 2.78 1.96 11.63
N SER A 10 2.85 1.50 12.88
CA SER A 10 2.46 0.15 13.26
C SER A 10 1.77 0.25 14.60
N TYR A 11 0.55 -0.30 14.70
CA TYR A 11 -0.20 -0.33 15.94
C TYR A 11 -0.56 -1.75 16.31
N ASP A 12 -0.38 -2.07 17.59
CA ASP A 12 -0.81 -3.34 18.17
C ASP A 12 -2.34 -3.35 18.25
N HIS A 13 -2.96 -4.38 17.69
CA HIS A 13 -4.39 -4.63 17.83
C HIS A 13 -4.63 -5.59 19.00
N GLU A 14 -4.91 -5.05 20.19
CA GLU A 14 -5.40 -5.82 21.35
C GLU A 14 -6.91 -6.07 21.20
N GLY A 15 -7.30 -7.12 20.48
CA GLY A 15 -8.70 -7.47 20.28
C GLY A 15 -9.31 -8.19 21.50
N TRP A 16 -10.55 -7.85 21.86
CA TRP A 16 -11.39 -8.61 22.80
C TRP A 16 -11.80 -9.97 22.19
N GLY A 17 -10.87 -10.93 22.12
CA GLY A 17 -11.09 -12.29 21.62
C GLY A 17 -10.36 -12.65 20.32
N ALA A 18 -9.72 -11.68 19.64
CA ALA A 18 -8.75 -11.95 18.58
C ALA A 18 -7.34 -12.08 19.20
N ARG A 19 -6.53 -13.02 18.69
CA ARG A 19 -5.13 -13.16 19.13
C ARG A 19 -4.39 -11.87 18.78
N ALA A 20 -3.45 -11.44 19.63
CA ALA A 20 -2.65 -10.23 19.36
C ALA A 20 -2.07 -10.26 17.94
N GLY A 21 -2.19 -9.14 17.24
CA GLY A 21 -1.66 -8.92 15.90
C GLY A 21 -1.31 -7.45 15.72
N THR A 22 -0.68 -7.13 14.60
CA THR A 22 -0.25 -5.77 14.27
C THR A 22 -0.88 -5.32 12.97
N VAL A 23 -1.34 -4.08 12.94
CA VAL A 23 -1.67 -3.40 11.70
C VAL A 23 -0.50 -2.48 11.37
N GLU A 24 0.14 -2.70 10.23
CA GLU A 24 1.22 -1.86 9.71
C GLU A 24 0.67 -1.02 8.56
N ARG A 25 0.82 0.30 8.59
CA ARG A 25 0.44 1.20 7.49
C ARG A 25 1.65 2.02 7.07
N TYR A 26 1.99 1.92 5.80
CA TYR A 26 3.07 2.66 5.18
C TYR A 26 2.52 3.61 4.14
N GLU A 27 2.96 4.86 4.21
CA GLU A 27 2.60 5.92 3.29
C GLU A 27 3.83 6.29 2.47
N TYR A 28 3.69 6.21 1.15
CA TYR A 28 4.73 6.57 0.19
C TYR A 28 4.30 7.76 -0.65
N LEU A 29 5.25 8.58 -1.09
CA LEU A 29 4.97 9.73 -1.93
C LEU A 29 4.39 9.29 -3.29
N CYS A 30 3.35 9.96 -3.81
CA CYS A 30 2.92 9.73 -5.20
C CYS A 30 4.04 10.15 -6.17
N PRO A 31 4.18 9.52 -7.34
CA PRO A 31 5.08 10.01 -8.38
C PRO A 31 4.82 11.46 -8.80
N CYS A 32 3.60 11.99 -8.61
CA CYS A 32 3.28 13.39 -8.90
C CYS A 32 3.61 14.37 -7.75
N GLY A 33 3.91 13.88 -6.54
CA GLY A 33 4.17 14.69 -5.34
C GLY A 33 2.94 15.27 -4.61
N ASP A 34 1.73 15.13 -5.16
CA ASP A 34 0.48 15.75 -4.66
C ASP A 34 -0.48 14.73 -4.01
N GLY A 35 0.06 13.60 -3.56
CA GLY A 35 -0.73 12.53 -2.93
C GLY A 35 0.16 11.43 -2.38
N ALA A 36 -0.47 10.30 -2.02
CA ALA A 36 0.24 9.20 -1.41
C ALA A 36 -0.17 7.84 -1.99
N ILE A 37 0.71 6.85 -1.81
CA ILE A 37 0.43 5.44 -2.03
C ILE A 37 0.40 4.81 -0.65
N ILE A 38 -0.66 4.08 -0.36
CA ILE A 38 -0.87 3.44 0.93
C ILE A 38 -0.61 1.94 0.78
N GLU A 39 0.16 1.39 1.72
CA GLU A 39 0.43 -0.03 1.86
C GLU A 39 0.04 -0.44 3.28
N GLU A 40 -0.97 -1.28 3.39
CA GLU A 40 -1.53 -1.75 4.66
C GLU A 40 -1.30 -3.25 4.82
N HIS A 41 -0.86 -3.65 6.02
CA HIS A 41 -0.68 -5.04 6.40
C HIS A 41 -1.45 -5.31 7.68
N ASP A 42 -2.52 -6.07 7.56
CA ASP A 42 -3.18 -6.65 8.71
C ASP A 42 -2.54 -8.00 9.02
N ASN A 43 -1.75 -8.02 10.09
CA ASN A 43 -1.11 -9.24 10.58
C ASN A 43 -1.93 -9.90 11.70
N ILE A 44 -3.20 -9.53 11.87
CA ILE A 44 -4.07 -10.14 12.87
C ILE A 44 -4.35 -11.60 12.47
N PRO A 45 -4.11 -12.56 13.38
CA PRO A 45 -4.36 -13.97 13.09
C PRO A 45 -5.83 -14.23 12.72
N GLY A 46 -6.07 -14.55 11.45
CA GLY A 46 -7.41 -14.78 10.89
C GLY A 46 -7.89 -13.68 9.94
N HIS A 47 -7.24 -12.50 9.96
CA HIS A 47 -7.49 -11.33 9.10
C HIS A 47 -6.21 -10.97 8.34
N ARG A 48 -5.57 -11.94 7.67
CA ARG A 48 -4.34 -11.70 6.88
C ARG A 48 -4.66 -11.00 5.56
N GLU A 49 -5.18 -9.80 5.67
CA GLU A 49 -5.51 -8.92 4.56
C GLU A 49 -4.35 -7.95 4.37
N HIS A 50 -3.81 -7.90 3.16
CA HIS A 50 -2.75 -6.98 2.81
C HIS A 50 -3.17 -6.25 1.54
N ASP A 51 -3.27 -4.92 1.63
CA ASP A 51 -3.76 -4.09 0.56
C ASP A 51 -2.81 -2.95 0.21
N LYS A 52 -2.82 -2.57 -1.07
CA LYS A 52 -2.04 -1.45 -1.59
C LYS A 52 -2.82 -0.67 -2.62
N TYR A 53 -2.87 0.64 -2.48
CA TYR A 53 -3.65 1.50 -3.36
C TYR A 53 -3.00 2.88 -3.51
N ILE A 54 -3.29 3.52 -4.65
CA ILE A 54 -2.84 4.88 -4.94
C ILE A 54 -3.93 5.83 -4.44
N SER A 55 -3.65 6.54 -3.36
CA SER A 55 -4.52 7.57 -2.80
C SER A 55 -4.26 8.93 -3.48
N CYS A 56 -4.34 8.94 -4.81
CA CYS A 56 -4.22 10.14 -5.64
C CYS A 56 -5.05 9.94 -6.91
N ASP A 57 -6.07 10.78 -7.13
CA ASP A 57 -6.96 10.67 -8.29
C ASP A 57 -6.22 10.74 -9.64
N LYS A 58 -5.20 11.60 -9.74
CA LYS A 58 -4.41 11.75 -10.98
C LYS A 58 -3.56 10.51 -11.23
N CYS A 59 -2.70 10.17 -10.26
CA CYS A 59 -1.81 9.03 -10.39
C CYS A 59 -2.58 7.71 -10.52
N GLY A 60 -3.77 7.58 -9.91
CA GLY A 60 -4.57 6.35 -9.93
C GLY A 60 -5.08 5.97 -11.31
N ALA A 61 -5.23 6.93 -12.22
CA ALA A 61 -5.56 6.68 -13.62
C ALA A 61 -4.32 6.47 -14.51
N GLU A 62 -3.20 7.10 -14.16
CA GLU A 62 -1.97 7.11 -14.96
C GLU A 62 -0.99 5.99 -14.60
N TRP A 63 -1.11 5.42 -13.40
CA TRP A 63 -0.20 4.42 -12.86
C TRP A 63 -0.95 3.21 -12.33
N ARG A 64 -0.36 2.05 -12.50
CA ARG A 64 -0.84 0.79 -11.92
C ARG A 64 0.29 0.06 -11.23
N PHE A 65 -0.05 -0.80 -10.28
CA PHE A 65 0.93 -1.72 -9.72
C PHE A 65 1.32 -2.77 -10.75
N VAL A 66 2.61 -3.05 -10.85
CA VAL A 66 3.15 -4.14 -11.65
C VAL A 66 2.62 -5.47 -11.11
N ASP A 67 2.03 -6.27 -11.98
CA ASP A 67 1.47 -7.58 -11.63
C ASP A 67 2.56 -8.59 -11.22
N GLY A 68 2.18 -9.60 -10.43
CA GLY A 68 3.11 -10.65 -9.97
C GLY A 68 4.08 -10.23 -8.87
N ARG A 69 4.00 -8.98 -8.38
CA ARG A 69 4.81 -8.50 -7.25
C ARG A 69 4.08 -8.64 -5.92
N SER A 70 4.84 -8.92 -4.86
CA SER A 70 4.31 -8.96 -3.51
C SER A 70 3.96 -7.56 -3.02
N ILE A 71 3.17 -7.47 -1.96
CA ILE A 71 2.82 -6.20 -1.33
C ILE A 71 4.01 -5.51 -0.66
N ARG A 72 5.10 -6.21 -0.34
CA ARG A 72 6.32 -5.58 0.22
C ARG A 72 7.35 -5.21 -0.85
N ASP A 73 7.17 -5.68 -2.08
CA ASP A 73 8.05 -5.40 -3.23
C ASP A 73 7.27 -4.81 -4.41
N TRP A 74 6.22 -4.03 -4.14
CA TRP A 74 5.45 -3.44 -5.23
C TRP A 74 6.27 -2.42 -6.02
N ALA A 75 5.88 -2.25 -7.27
CA ALA A 75 6.35 -1.18 -8.12
C ALA A 75 5.17 -0.66 -8.94
N LEU A 76 5.23 0.61 -9.33
CA LEU A 76 4.30 1.21 -10.28
C LEU A 76 4.87 1.17 -11.70
N GLU A 77 3.99 0.99 -12.66
CA GLU A 77 4.25 1.21 -14.07
C GLU A 77 3.19 2.18 -14.62
N PRO A 78 3.54 3.02 -15.60
CA PRO A 78 2.55 3.87 -16.24
C PRO A 78 1.53 2.95 -16.93
N VAL A 79 0.25 3.32 -16.82
CA VAL A 79 -0.81 2.73 -17.63
C VAL A 79 -0.61 3.28 -19.04
N SER A 80 0.35 2.71 -19.77
CA SER A 80 0.48 2.98 -21.19
C SER A 80 -0.86 2.62 -21.81
N ALA A 81 -1.55 3.59 -22.40
CA ALA A 81 -2.63 3.31 -23.32
C ALA A 81 -2.06 2.34 -24.35
N ALA A 82 -2.50 1.08 -24.31
CA ALA A 82 -2.20 0.13 -25.35
C ALA A 82 -2.71 0.77 -26.65
N ILE A 83 -1.77 1.13 -27.53
CA ILE A 83 -2.04 1.68 -28.85
C ILE A 83 -2.65 0.57 -29.71
#